data_AF-A0AAX6FWG6-F1
#
_entry.id   AF-A0AAX6FWG6-F1
#
_cell.length_a   1.000
_cell.length_b   1.000
_cell.length_c   1.000
_cell.angle_alpha   90.00
_cell.angle_beta   90.00
_cell.angle_gamma   90.00
#
_symmetry.space_group_name_H-M   'P 1'
#
loop_
_entity.id
_entity.type
_entity.pdbx_description
1 polymer ?
#
loop_
_entity_poly.entity_id
_entity_poly.type
_entity_poly.pdbx_seq_one_letter_code
_entity_poly.pdbx_strand_id
1 'polypeptide(L)'
;MLDCCEPLEKVKAEGITFGKVACLAHCAGAKVEAFRTNQSTMDNFRNHVIQCTKSEDCHLITSYHRKAFKQTGTGHFSPIGGYHAGKDMVLILDVARFKYPPHWVPLALLWEAMDTIDEATGHPRGFMIISKHQKAPSLLYTLNCRHESWLTTAKYFLDDVPHLLKLEDLKSVREVLLLVLQSLPANIGDFITWVAEVRRHEDDGSNFSKGRKEGFMLRRRCCSKYMILNSFSLWWSGCSH
;
A
#
# COMPACT_ATOMS: atom_id res chain seq x y z
N MET A 1 4.61 8.98 -4.56
CA MET A 1 3.36 8.24 -4.26
C MET A 1 3.15 7.02 -5.17
N LEU A 2 3.75 6.94 -6.37
CA LEU A 2 3.49 5.82 -7.32
C LEU A 2 4.68 4.86 -7.55
N ASP A 3 5.90 5.23 -7.16
CA ASP A 3 7.11 4.47 -7.54
C ASP A 3 7.30 3.11 -6.85
N CYS A 4 6.38 2.70 -5.97
CA CYS A 4 6.49 1.41 -5.29
C CYS A 4 6.03 0.21 -6.13
N CYS A 5 5.17 0.41 -7.14
CA CYS A 5 4.58 -0.68 -7.92
C CYS A 5 4.64 -0.45 -9.44
N GLU A 6 4.51 0.79 -9.91
CA GLU A 6 4.65 1.11 -11.33
C GLU A 6 5.08 2.58 -11.50
N PRO A 7 6.09 2.87 -12.34
CA PRO A 7 6.49 4.24 -12.63
C PRO A 7 5.32 5.05 -13.21
N LEU A 8 5.15 6.30 -12.75
CA LEU A 8 4.07 7.18 -13.20
C LEU A 8 4.04 7.36 -14.72
N GLU A 9 5.21 7.47 -15.37
CA GLU A 9 5.29 7.65 -16.82
C GLU A 9 4.70 6.46 -17.59
N LYS A 10 4.90 5.24 -17.08
CA LYS A 10 4.29 4.05 -17.68
C LYS A 10 2.78 4.01 -17.43
N VAL A 11 2.33 4.39 -16.23
CA VAL A 11 0.90 4.51 -15.92
C VAL A 11 0.20 5.54 -16.82
N LYS A 12 0.85 6.66 -17.14
CA LYS A 12 0.30 7.66 -18.06
C LYS A 12 0.14 7.13 -19.49
N ALA A 13 1.11 6.32 -19.95
CA ALA A 13 1.12 5.81 -21.32
C ALA A 13 0.17 4.61 -21.52
N GLU A 14 0.19 3.66 -20.59
CA GLU A 14 -0.45 2.34 -20.75
C GLU A 14 -1.66 2.13 -19.83
N GLY A 15 -1.87 3.03 -18.86
CA GLY A 15 -2.80 2.82 -17.77
C GLY A 15 -2.23 1.91 -16.68
N ILE A 16 -3.10 1.34 -15.85
CA ILE A 16 -2.70 0.53 -14.70
C ILE A 16 -3.58 -0.72 -14.58
N THR A 17 -2.95 -1.85 -14.24
CA THR A 17 -3.64 -3.14 -14.11
C THR A 17 -4.23 -3.30 -12.70
N PHE A 18 -5.23 -4.19 -12.56
CA PHE A 18 -5.93 -4.43 -11.29
C PHE A 18 -4.98 -4.75 -10.12
N GLY A 19 -4.00 -5.63 -10.34
CA GLY A 19 -3.01 -5.98 -9.32
C GLY A 19 -2.10 -4.82 -8.93
N LYS A 20 -1.74 -3.95 -9.88
CA LYS A 20 -0.92 -2.76 -9.62
C LYS A 20 -1.69 -1.70 -8.83
N VAL A 21 -2.98 -1.50 -9.09
CA VAL A 21 -3.84 -0.63 -8.27
C VAL A 21 -3.91 -1.13 -6.82
N ALA A 22 -4.12 -2.44 -6.62
CA ALA A 22 -4.12 -3.04 -5.28
C ALA A 22 -2.77 -2.87 -4.57
N CYS A 23 -1.66 -3.07 -5.30
CA CYS A 23 -0.30 -2.84 -4.79
C CYS A 23 -0.09 -1.39 -4.34
N LEU A 24 -0.50 -0.40 -5.15
CA LEU A 24 -0.40 1.01 -4.79
C LEU A 24 -1.22 1.36 -3.55
N ALA A 25 -2.45 0.84 -3.44
CA ALA A 25 -3.28 1.03 -2.26
C ALA A 25 -2.64 0.45 -0.99
N HIS A 26 -1.99 -0.71 -1.09
CA HIS A 26 -1.19 -1.25 0.02
C HIS A 26 0.02 -0.37 0.37
N CYS A 27 0.77 0.13 -0.62
CA CYS A 27 1.89 1.04 -0.37
C CYS A 27 1.44 2.34 0.32
N ALA A 28 0.24 2.82 -0.01
CA ALA A 28 -0.37 3.98 0.63
C ALA A 28 -0.88 3.69 2.05
N GLY A 29 -0.64 2.49 2.59
CA GLY A 29 -0.98 2.12 3.97
C GLY A 29 -2.42 1.67 4.16
N ALA A 30 -3.18 1.41 3.08
CA ALA A 30 -4.53 0.87 3.19
C ALA A 30 -4.53 -0.64 3.41
N LYS A 31 -5.54 -1.13 4.13
CA LYS A 31 -5.91 -2.54 4.09
C LYS A 31 -6.70 -2.76 2.80
N VAL A 32 -6.26 -3.70 1.98
CA VAL A 32 -6.86 -4.00 0.67
C VAL A 32 -7.23 -5.47 0.61
N GLU A 33 -8.48 -5.76 0.22
CA GLU A 33 -8.96 -7.10 -0.12
C GLU A 33 -9.44 -7.06 -1.57
N ALA A 34 -8.72 -7.73 -2.47
CA ALA A 34 -8.95 -7.65 -3.90
C ALA A 34 -9.48 -8.99 -4.44
N PHE A 35 -10.59 -8.93 -5.19
CA PHE A 35 -11.28 -10.09 -5.72
C PHE A 35 -11.45 -9.93 -7.23
N ARG A 36 -10.87 -10.87 -7.99
CA ARG A 36 -11.26 -11.06 -9.39
C ARG A 36 -12.60 -11.79 -9.46
N THR A 37 -13.34 -11.63 -10.55
CA THR A 37 -14.67 -12.27 -10.67
C THR A 37 -14.60 -13.79 -10.59
N ASN A 38 -13.54 -14.42 -11.09
CA ASN A 38 -13.30 -15.86 -10.95
C ASN A 38 -12.91 -16.33 -9.53
N GLN A 39 -12.72 -15.41 -8.59
CA GLN A 39 -12.40 -15.68 -7.18
C GLN A 39 -13.56 -15.35 -6.24
N SER A 40 -14.70 -14.90 -6.77
CA SER A 40 -15.85 -14.48 -5.99
C SER A 40 -17.15 -14.78 -6.74
N THR A 41 -18.29 -14.38 -6.17
CA THR A 41 -19.60 -14.53 -6.79
C THR A 41 -20.32 -13.18 -6.82
N MET A 42 -21.32 -13.05 -7.69
CA MET A 42 -22.15 -11.84 -7.74
C MET A 42 -22.83 -11.56 -6.40
N ASP A 43 -23.25 -12.60 -5.66
CA ASP A 43 -23.87 -12.43 -4.35
C ASP A 43 -22.88 -11.94 -3.29
N ASN A 44 -21.65 -12.47 -3.30
CA ASN A 44 -20.58 -11.96 -2.44
C ASN A 44 -20.26 -10.49 -2.77
N PHE A 45 -20.18 -10.15 -4.06
CA PHE A 45 -20.00 -8.77 -4.50
C PHE A 45 -21.13 -7.86 -4.01
N ARG A 46 -22.39 -8.29 -4.15
CA ARG A 46 -23.56 -7.55 -3.64
C ARG A 46 -23.48 -7.33 -2.13
N ASN A 47 -23.09 -8.35 -1.37
CA ASN A 47 -22.92 -8.23 0.07
C ASN A 47 -21.84 -7.20 0.43
N HIS A 48 -20.69 -7.21 -0.25
CA HIS A 48 -19.64 -6.21 -0.04
C HIS A 48 -20.07 -4.79 -0.43
N VAL A 49 -20.80 -4.63 -1.54
CA VAL A 49 -21.37 -3.34 -1.94
C VAL A 49 -22.31 -2.80 -0.86
N ILE A 50 -23.23 -3.64 -0.34
CA ILE A 50 -24.15 -3.26 0.73
C ILE A 50 -23.40 -2.87 2.00
N GLN A 51 -22.39 -3.65 2.39
CA GLN A 51 -21.60 -3.39 3.59
C GLN A 51 -20.82 -2.07 3.49
N CYS A 52 -20.10 -1.86 2.39
CA CYS A 52 -19.23 -0.68 2.26
C CYS A 52 -19.98 0.61 1.94
N THR A 53 -21.16 0.53 1.30
CA THR A 53 -22.02 1.72 1.12
C THR A 53 -22.77 2.15 2.39
N LYS A 54 -22.69 1.35 3.47
CA LYS A 54 -23.24 1.68 4.80
C LYS A 54 -22.16 2.08 5.82
N SER A 55 -20.88 2.03 5.44
CA SER A 55 -19.75 2.24 6.34
C SER A 55 -18.95 3.48 5.93
N GLU A 56 -18.42 4.20 6.92
CA GLU A 56 -17.50 5.32 6.68
C GLU A 56 -16.04 4.86 6.53
N ASP A 57 -15.72 3.65 7.00
CA ASP A 57 -14.35 3.11 7.04
C ASP A 57 -14.07 2.05 5.96
N CYS A 58 -15.08 1.70 5.16
CA CYS A 58 -14.97 0.77 4.04
C CYS A 58 -15.37 1.43 2.73
N HIS A 59 -14.52 1.31 1.71
CA HIS A 59 -14.79 1.77 0.37
C HIS A 59 -14.54 0.67 -0.66
N LEU A 60 -15.31 0.68 -1.75
CA LEU A 60 -15.21 -0.31 -2.81
C LEU A 60 -14.81 0.37 -4.11
N ILE A 61 -13.77 -0.16 -4.77
CA ILE A 61 -13.33 0.26 -6.11
C ILE A 61 -13.55 -0.91 -7.07
N THR A 62 -14.16 -0.64 -8.21
CA THR A 62 -14.37 -1.64 -9.27
C THR A 62 -13.43 -1.39 -10.44
N SER A 63 -13.04 -2.47 -11.10
CA SER A 63 -12.35 -2.51 -12.39
C SER A 63 -13.25 -3.21 -13.38
N TYR A 64 -13.71 -2.51 -14.41
CA TYR A 64 -14.71 -3.01 -15.34
C TYR A 64 -14.44 -2.56 -16.77
N HIS A 65 -15.06 -3.23 -17.74
CA HIS A 65 -14.97 -2.86 -19.15
C HIS A 65 -16.16 -1.99 -19.58
N ARG A 66 -15.90 -0.78 -20.09
CA ARG A 66 -16.93 0.22 -20.44
C ARG A 66 -17.90 -0.21 -21.53
N LYS A 67 -17.47 -1.10 -22.44
CA LYS A 67 -18.31 -1.64 -23.52
C LYS A 67 -19.62 -2.27 -23.03
N ALA A 68 -19.64 -2.90 -21.86
CA ALA A 68 -20.86 -3.45 -21.27
C ALA A 68 -21.93 -2.36 -21.03
N PHE A 69 -21.50 -1.13 -20.76
CA PHE A 69 -22.37 0.03 -20.56
C PHE A 69 -22.62 0.85 -21.83
N LYS A 70 -22.18 0.34 -23.00
CA LYS A 70 -22.17 1.09 -24.27
C LYS A 70 -21.42 2.42 -24.18
N GLN A 71 -20.46 2.51 -23.27
CA GLN A 71 -19.60 3.67 -23.08
C GLN A 71 -18.33 3.56 -23.94
N THR A 72 -17.73 4.71 -24.23
CA THR A 72 -16.47 4.79 -24.97
C THR A 72 -15.27 4.45 -24.09
N GLY A 73 -14.34 3.68 -24.64
CA GLY A 73 -13.12 3.20 -23.96
C GLY A 73 -13.19 1.72 -23.58
N THR A 74 -12.10 1.23 -23.00
CA THR A 74 -11.91 -0.18 -22.61
C THR A 74 -12.03 -0.33 -21.09
N GLY A 75 -10.95 -0.72 -20.40
CA GLY A 75 -10.90 -0.88 -18.95
C GLY A 75 -11.02 0.45 -18.21
N HIS A 76 -11.70 0.44 -17.08
CA HIS A 76 -11.86 1.60 -16.22
C HIS A 76 -11.92 1.22 -14.74
N PHE A 77 -11.49 2.15 -13.88
CA PHE A 77 -11.59 2.01 -12.43
C PHE A 77 -12.45 3.13 -11.87
N SER A 78 -13.38 2.81 -10.98
CA SER A 78 -14.14 3.84 -10.25
C SER A 78 -14.64 3.34 -8.89
N PRO A 79 -14.73 4.23 -7.89
CA PRO A 79 -15.39 3.91 -6.63
C PRO A 79 -16.89 3.69 -6.77
N ILE A 80 -17.45 2.86 -5.90
CA ILE A 80 -18.90 2.73 -5.70
C ILE A 80 -19.34 3.69 -4.60
N GLY A 81 -20.27 4.58 -4.94
CA GLY A 81 -20.77 5.63 -4.04
C GLY A 81 -22.10 5.31 -3.36
N GLY A 82 -22.79 4.24 -3.76
CA GLY A 82 -24.11 3.92 -3.22
C GLY A 82 -24.73 2.66 -3.80
N TYR A 83 -25.71 2.13 -3.08
CA TYR A 83 -26.48 0.96 -3.46
C TYR A 83 -27.97 1.23 -3.29
N HIS A 84 -28.77 0.91 -4.30
CA HIS A 84 -30.22 1.06 -4.30
C HIS A 84 -30.89 -0.32 -4.24
N ALA A 85 -31.23 -0.76 -3.02
CA ALA A 85 -31.79 -2.09 -2.77
C ALA A 85 -33.06 -2.41 -3.57
N GLY A 86 -33.99 -1.44 -3.72
CA GLY A 86 -35.27 -1.68 -4.40
C GLY A 86 -35.16 -1.90 -5.92
N LYS A 87 -33.99 -1.65 -6.53
CA LYS A 87 -33.76 -1.79 -7.97
C LYS A 87 -32.48 -2.58 -8.30
N ASP A 88 -31.81 -3.11 -7.27
CA ASP A 88 -30.48 -3.75 -7.36
C ASP A 88 -29.49 -2.94 -8.24
N MET A 89 -29.37 -1.64 -7.94
CA MET A 89 -28.47 -0.74 -8.67
C MET A 89 -27.32 -0.23 -7.82
N VAL A 90 -26.20 0.06 -8.47
CA VAL A 90 -24.98 0.60 -7.87
C VAL A 90 -24.64 1.93 -8.51
N LEU A 91 -24.25 2.90 -7.67
CA LEU A 91 -23.81 4.23 -8.11
C LEU A 91 -22.31 4.19 -8.36
N ILE A 92 -21.91 4.35 -9.62
CA ILE A 92 -20.50 4.49 -10.01
C ILE A 92 -20.13 5.97 -9.93
N LEU A 93 -19.08 6.29 -9.17
CA LEU A 93 -18.49 7.63 -9.12
C LEU A 93 -17.40 7.75 -10.19
N ASP A 94 -17.80 7.90 -11.46
CA ASP A 94 -16.89 7.89 -12.61
C ASP A 94 -15.80 8.97 -12.49
N VAL A 95 -14.54 8.53 -12.45
CA VAL A 95 -13.39 9.43 -12.28
C VAL A 95 -13.01 10.16 -13.56
N ALA A 96 -13.47 9.68 -14.74
CA ALA A 96 -13.35 10.39 -16.01
C ALA A 96 -14.50 11.39 -16.19
N ARG A 97 -14.58 12.36 -15.25
CA ARG A 97 -15.66 13.37 -15.17
C ARG A 97 -15.86 14.20 -16.44
N PHE A 98 -14.86 14.25 -17.31
CA PHE A 98 -14.93 14.91 -18.61
C PHE A 98 -15.74 14.12 -19.66
N LYS A 99 -16.02 12.82 -19.41
CA LYS A 99 -16.79 11.94 -20.30
C LYS A 99 -18.16 11.59 -19.73
N TYR A 100 -18.21 11.17 -18.47
CA TYR A 100 -19.43 10.64 -17.86
C TYR A 100 -19.61 11.19 -16.44
N PRO A 101 -20.84 11.60 -16.05
CA PRO A 101 -21.14 11.92 -14.66
C PRO A 101 -21.25 10.64 -13.82
N PRO A 102 -21.31 10.76 -12.48
CA PRO A 102 -21.76 9.66 -11.64
C PRO A 102 -23.10 9.11 -12.13
N HIS A 103 -23.21 7.79 -12.24
CA HIS A 103 -24.37 7.14 -12.84
C HIS A 103 -24.71 5.82 -12.17
N TRP A 104 -26.00 5.47 -12.20
CA TRP A 104 -26.52 4.21 -11.68
C TRP A 104 -26.48 3.14 -12.76
N VAL A 105 -26.02 1.94 -12.41
CA VAL A 105 -26.09 0.75 -13.26
C VAL A 105 -26.70 -0.41 -12.49
N PRO A 106 -27.39 -1.35 -13.16
CA PRO A 106 -27.78 -2.61 -12.54
C PRO A 106 -26.54 -3.35 -12.02
N LEU A 107 -26.62 -3.93 -10.81
CA LEU A 107 -25.51 -4.64 -10.19
C LEU A 107 -25.04 -5.82 -11.05
N ALA A 108 -25.99 -6.58 -11.61
CA ALA A 108 -25.70 -7.69 -12.52
C ALA A 108 -24.93 -7.23 -13.77
N LEU A 109 -25.29 -6.08 -14.34
CA LEU A 109 -24.59 -5.52 -15.50
C LEU A 109 -23.16 -5.08 -15.15
N LEU A 110 -22.95 -4.52 -13.94
CA LEU A 110 -21.59 -4.24 -13.47
C LEU A 110 -20.79 -5.52 -13.24
N TRP A 111 -21.40 -6.58 -12.71
CA TRP A 111 -20.75 -7.88 -12.57
C TRP A 111 -20.29 -8.43 -13.92
N GLU A 112 -21.15 -8.43 -14.93
CA GLU A 112 -20.80 -8.80 -16.31
C GLU A 112 -19.66 -7.93 -16.87
N ALA A 113 -19.67 -6.63 -16.58
CA ALA A 113 -18.62 -5.72 -17.01
C ALA A 113 -17.26 -6.02 -16.33
N MET A 114 -17.27 -6.48 -15.08
CA MET A 114 -16.08 -6.95 -14.36
C MET A 114 -15.62 -8.33 -14.82
N ASP A 115 -16.55 -9.20 -15.24
CA ASP A 115 -16.29 -10.57 -15.70
C ASP A 115 -15.76 -10.63 -17.15
N THR A 116 -14.92 -9.67 -17.48
CA THR A 116 -14.26 -9.55 -18.77
C THR A 116 -12.75 -9.65 -18.57
N ILE A 117 -12.05 -10.29 -19.51
CA ILE A 117 -10.60 -10.43 -19.46
C ILE A 117 -9.93 -9.08 -19.73
N ASP A 118 -8.95 -8.74 -18.89
CA ASP A 118 -8.01 -7.66 -19.15
C ASP A 118 -6.87 -8.18 -20.04
N GLU A 119 -6.84 -7.73 -21.30
CA GLU A 119 -5.89 -8.18 -22.32
C GLU A 119 -4.43 -7.99 -21.88
N ALA A 120 -4.14 -6.96 -21.08
CA ALA A 120 -2.78 -6.70 -20.58
C ALA A 120 -2.29 -7.75 -19.56
N THR A 121 -3.20 -8.48 -18.92
CA THR A 121 -2.85 -9.46 -17.87
C THR A 121 -3.34 -10.88 -18.13
N GLY A 122 -4.24 -11.08 -19.10
CA GLY A 122 -4.88 -12.38 -19.34
C GLY A 122 -5.82 -12.83 -18.20
N HIS A 123 -6.14 -11.94 -17.26
CA HIS A 123 -6.98 -12.26 -16.10
C HIS A 123 -8.28 -11.44 -16.12
N PRO A 124 -9.38 -11.98 -15.55
CA PRO A 124 -10.61 -11.22 -15.40
C PRO A 124 -10.41 -10.00 -14.49
N ARG A 125 -11.19 -8.94 -14.71
CA ARG A 125 -11.22 -7.78 -13.83
C ARG A 125 -11.94 -8.12 -12.51
N GLY A 126 -12.43 -7.14 -11.76
CA GLY A 126 -13.02 -7.38 -10.45
C GLY A 126 -13.14 -6.15 -9.59
N PHE A 127 -13.18 -6.34 -8.28
CA PHE A 127 -13.36 -5.28 -7.30
C PHE A 127 -12.38 -5.41 -6.14
N MET A 128 -12.09 -4.31 -5.48
CA MET A 128 -11.29 -4.28 -4.27
C MET A 128 -11.97 -3.47 -3.18
N ILE A 129 -11.85 -3.98 -1.96
CA ILE A 129 -12.30 -3.35 -0.74
C ILE A 129 -11.08 -2.66 -0.14
N ILE A 130 -11.24 -1.39 0.19
CA ILE A 130 -10.20 -0.55 0.77
C ILE A 130 -10.72 -0.02 2.10
N SER A 131 -9.94 -0.21 3.15
CA SER A 131 -10.25 0.27 4.49
C SER A 131 -9.00 0.78 5.18
N LYS A 132 -9.19 1.57 6.24
CA LYS A 132 -8.09 2.04 7.07
C LYS A 132 -7.38 0.85 7.70
N HIS A 133 -6.06 0.79 7.55
CA HIS A 133 -5.28 -0.22 8.26
C HIS A 133 -5.26 0.12 9.76
N GLN A 134 -5.92 -0.70 10.59
CA GLN A 134 -5.87 -0.55 12.04
C GLN A 134 -4.50 -1.02 12.56
N LYS A 135 -3.51 -0.13 12.52
CA LYS A 135 -2.27 -0.29 13.29
C LYS A 135 -2.29 0.71 14.44
N ALA A 136 -1.82 0.28 15.60
CA ALA A 136 -1.53 1.20 16.69
C ALA A 136 -0.58 2.30 16.18
N PRO A 137 -0.79 3.58 16.55
CA PRO A 137 0.03 4.71 16.10
C PRO A 137 1.51 4.66 16.56
N SER A 138 1.96 3.57 17.18
CA SER A 138 3.22 3.45 17.90
C SER A 138 4.44 3.02 17.08
N LEU A 139 4.29 2.68 15.80
CA LEU A 139 5.44 2.42 14.94
C LEU A 139 5.56 3.53 13.90
N LEU A 140 6.51 4.43 14.17
CA LEU A 140 6.93 5.48 13.26
C LEU A 140 7.32 4.96 11.87
N TYR A 141 7.40 3.64 11.62
CA TYR A 141 7.81 3.11 10.33
C TYR A 141 7.06 1.80 10.03
N THR A 142 6.59 1.62 8.79
CA THR A 142 6.09 0.34 8.29
C THR A 142 7.16 -0.28 7.40
N LEU A 143 7.58 -1.50 7.71
CA LEU A 143 8.54 -2.25 6.90
C LEU A 143 7.80 -2.85 5.69
N ASN A 144 8.27 -2.55 4.47
CA ASN A 144 7.76 -3.16 3.24
C ASN A 144 8.64 -4.35 2.85
N CYS A 145 8.19 -5.56 3.19
CA CYS A 145 8.91 -6.80 2.93
C CYS A 145 8.76 -7.34 1.48
N ARG A 146 8.17 -6.56 0.55
CA ARG A 146 7.91 -7.01 -0.84
C ARG A 146 8.99 -6.57 -1.85
N HIS A 147 9.94 -5.75 -1.42
CA HIS A 147 11.06 -5.30 -2.27
C HIS A 147 12.19 -6.34 -2.24
N GLU A 148 12.93 -6.55 -3.33
CA GLU A 148 14.00 -7.55 -3.42
C GLU A 148 15.11 -7.37 -2.36
N SER A 149 15.34 -6.14 -1.91
CA SER A 149 16.28 -5.83 -0.82
C SER A 149 15.87 -6.43 0.53
N TRP A 150 14.58 -6.76 0.73
CA TRP A 150 14.11 -7.48 1.92
C TRP A 150 14.74 -8.87 2.01
N LEU A 151 14.92 -9.59 0.89
CA LEU A 151 15.49 -10.94 0.94
C LEU A 151 16.92 -10.92 1.47
N THR A 152 17.73 -9.93 1.04
CA THR A 152 19.11 -9.77 1.53
C THR A 152 19.14 -9.35 2.99
N THR A 153 18.24 -8.42 3.37
CA THR A 153 18.12 -7.94 4.75
C THR A 153 17.63 -9.05 5.70
N ALA A 154 16.66 -9.85 5.27
CA ALA A 154 16.14 -10.99 6.01
C ALA A 154 17.19 -12.08 6.18
N LYS A 155 17.94 -12.40 5.11
CA LYS A 155 19.07 -13.34 5.18
C LYS A 155 20.09 -12.90 6.21
N TYR A 156 20.47 -11.62 6.21
CA TYR A 156 21.38 -11.08 7.21
C TYR A 156 20.87 -11.27 8.65
N PHE A 157 19.60 -10.94 8.91
CA PHE A 157 19.04 -11.11 10.25
C PHE A 157 18.84 -12.57 10.68
N LEU A 158 18.55 -13.47 9.73
CA LEU A 158 18.24 -14.87 10.02
C LEU A 158 19.49 -15.76 10.07
N ASP A 159 20.49 -15.47 9.25
CA ASP A 159 21.67 -16.32 9.08
C ASP A 159 22.91 -15.66 9.69
N ASP A 160 23.21 -14.42 9.30
CA ASP A 160 24.48 -13.77 9.62
C ASP A 160 24.51 -13.26 11.07
N VAL A 161 23.44 -12.61 11.55
CA VAL A 161 23.37 -12.10 12.92
C VAL A 161 23.51 -13.24 13.96
N PRO A 162 22.78 -14.36 13.88
CA PRO A 162 22.98 -15.47 14.82
C PRO A 162 24.38 -16.08 14.76
N HIS A 163 25.05 -16.03 13.61
CA HIS A 163 26.43 -16.49 13.47
C HIS A 163 27.41 -15.52 14.15
N LEU A 164 27.26 -14.21 13.92
CA LEU A 164 28.07 -13.16 14.54
C LEU A 164 27.95 -13.17 16.07
N LEU A 165 26.73 -13.36 16.59
CA LEU A 165 26.48 -13.45 18.04
C LEU A 165 27.09 -14.71 18.70
N LYS A 166 27.40 -15.75 17.93
CA LYS A 166 28.06 -16.98 18.44
C LYS A 166 29.59 -16.88 18.41
N LEU A 167 30.15 -16.01 17.57
CA LEU A 167 31.59 -15.87 17.39
C LEU A 167 32.22 -14.87 18.37
N GLU A 168 31.46 -13.88 18.83
CA GLU A 168 31.94 -12.87 19.77
C GLU A 168 31.42 -13.11 21.20
N ASP A 169 32.32 -12.95 22.19
CA ASP A 169 31.97 -12.94 23.62
C ASP A 169 31.35 -11.59 23.99
N LEU A 170 30.06 -11.44 23.68
CA LEU A 170 29.30 -10.19 23.87
C LEU A 170 28.74 -10.11 25.30
N LYS A 171 29.12 -9.06 26.04
CA LYS A 171 28.81 -8.91 27.47
C LYS A 171 27.71 -7.91 27.75
N SER A 172 27.29 -7.15 26.72
CA SER A 172 26.24 -6.15 26.87
C SER A 172 25.37 -6.01 25.64
N VAL A 173 24.11 -5.59 25.86
CA VAL A 173 23.16 -5.25 24.78
C VAL A 173 23.71 -4.18 23.85
N ARG A 174 24.54 -3.27 24.39
CA ARG A 174 25.21 -2.23 23.59
C ARG A 174 26.21 -2.82 22.60
N GLU A 175 27.00 -3.81 23.01
CA GLU A 175 27.95 -4.50 22.12
C GLU A 175 27.22 -5.28 21.03
N VAL A 176 26.17 -6.00 21.39
CA VAL A 176 25.28 -6.68 20.43
C VAL A 176 24.77 -5.70 19.37
N LEU A 177 24.26 -4.54 19.80
CA LEU A 177 23.74 -3.54 18.87
C LEU A 177 24.84 -2.95 17.99
N LEU A 178 26.03 -2.70 18.53
CA LEU A 178 27.15 -2.19 17.73
C LEU A 178 27.62 -3.21 16.69
N LEU A 179 27.71 -4.49 17.05
CA LEU A 179 28.10 -5.56 16.14
C LEU A 179 27.10 -5.72 14.99
N VAL A 180 25.81 -5.79 15.32
CA VAL A 180 24.73 -5.88 14.32
C VAL A 180 24.71 -4.65 13.41
N LEU A 181 25.12 -3.49 13.92
CA LEU A 181 25.17 -2.25 13.16
C LEU A 181 26.35 -2.11 12.23
N GLN A 182 27.51 -2.54 12.69
CA GLN A 182 28.74 -2.50 11.91
C GLN A 182 28.71 -3.53 10.78
N SER A 183 27.96 -4.61 10.98
CA SER A 183 27.87 -5.72 10.04
C SER A 183 26.68 -5.59 9.07
N LEU A 184 25.95 -4.46 9.09
CA LEU A 184 24.80 -4.27 8.20
C LEU A 184 25.21 -4.35 6.72
N PRO A 185 24.41 -5.01 5.87
CA PRO A 185 24.63 -5.04 4.43
C PRO A 185 24.69 -3.62 3.83
N ALA A 186 25.57 -3.41 2.85
CA ALA A 186 25.73 -2.09 2.20
C ALA A 186 24.43 -1.58 1.55
N ASN A 187 23.54 -2.49 1.12
CA ASN A 187 22.23 -2.18 0.54
C ASN A 187 21.11 -1.96 1.58
N ILE A 188 21.42 -1.98 2.89
CA ILE A 188 20.43 -1.64 3.94
C ILE A 188 19.95 -0.19 3.79
N GLY A 189 20.81 0.67 3.23
CA GLY A 189 20.48 2.06 2.92
C GLY A 189 19.29 2.16 1.99
N ASP A 190 19.19 1.30 0.98
CA ASP A 190 18.11 1.34 -0.03
C ASP A 190 16.76 1.02 0.61
N PHE A 191 16.75 0.10 1.60
CA PHE A 191 15.59 -0.22 2.41
C PHE A 191 15.14 0.94 3.31
N ILE A 192 16.09 1.67 3.90
CA ILE A 192 15.81 2.81 4.81
C ILE A 192 15.44 4.08 4.03
N THR A 193 16.04 4.31 2.87
CA THR A 193 15.86 5.53 2.07
C THR A 193 14.46 5.61 1.49
N TRP A 194 13.92 4.48 1.03
CA TRP A 194 12.53 4.36 0.58
C TRP A 194 11.53 4.84 1.65
N VAL A 195 11.76 4.47 2.92
CA VAL A 195 10.89 4.85 4.05
C VAL A 195 10.92 6.36 4.34
N ALA A 196 12.08 7.01 4.16
CA ALA A 196 12.25 8.44 4.41
C ALA A 196 11.72 9.32 3.25
N GLU A 197 11.79 8.83 2.02
CA GLU A 197 11.39 9.54 0.81
C GLU A 197 9.85 9.60 0.67
N VAL A 198 9.16 8.54 1.10
CA VAL A 198 7.68 8.50 1.22
C VAL A 198 7.15 9.62 2.13
N ARG A 199 7.88 9.96 3.21
CA ARG A 199 7.48 11.03 4.14
C ARG A 199 7.75 12.46 3.65
N ARG A 200 8.76 12.67 2.80
CA ARG A 200 9.08 14.03 2.30
C ARG A 200 7.99 14.58 1.39
N HIS A 201 7.29 13.71 0.68
CA HIS A 201 6.30 14.12 -0.32
C HIS A 201 4.90 14.38 0.29
N GLU A 202 4.68 14.06 1.58
CA GLU A 202 3.47 14.44 2.33
C GLU A 202 3.55 15.88 2.88
N ASP A 203 4.75 16.40 3.15
CA ASP A 203 4.96 17.69 3.83
C ASP A 203 5.17 18.90 2.89
N ASP A 204 5.40 18.69 1.59
CA ASP A 204 5.74 19.78 0.64
C ASP A 204 4.53 20.58 0.12
N GLY A 205 3.38 20.45 0.79
CA GLY A 205 2.16 21.23 0.54
C GLY A 205 2.03 22.53 1.33
N SER A 206 2.95 22.83 2.26
CA SER A 206 2.86 24.07 3.05
C SER A 206 4.20 24.75 3.25
N ASN A 207 4.29 26.03 2.87
CA ASN A 207 5.44 26.91 3.05
C ASN A 207 6.05 26.81 4.47
N PHE A 208 7.27 26.30 4.59
CA PHE A 208 8.00 26.24 5.88
C PHE A 208 9.17 27.23 5.95
N SER A 209 9.21 27.95 7.07
CA SER A 209 10.16 29.01 7.41
C SER A 209 11.59 28.51 7.66
N LYS A 210 12.56 29.39 7.37
CA LYS A 210 14.03 29.17 7.41
C LYS A 210 14.57 28.54 8.71
N GLY A 211 13.88 28.69 9.85
CA GLY A 211 14.33 28.19 11.15
C GLY A 211 14.29 26.66 11.34
N ARG A 212 13.56 25.90 10.52
CA ARG A 212 13.49 24.42 10.63
C ARG A 212 14.53 23.66 9.80
N LYS A 213 15.18 24.32 8.82
CA LYS A 213 16.21 23.68 7.97
C LYS A 213 17.51 23.38 8.73
N GLU A 214 17.88 24.23 9.68
CA GLU A 214 19.12 24.08 10.47
C GLU A 214 19.00 22.98 11.54
N GLY A 215 17.83 22.83 12.18
CA GLY A 215 17.56 21.72 13.12
C GLY A 215 17.54 20.34 12.45
N PHE A 216 17.21 20.26 11.16
CA PHE A 216 17.09 19.00 10.41
C PHE A 216 18.44 18.47 9.91
N MET A 217 19.37 19.36 9.55
CA MET A 217 20.76 18.98 9.23
C MET A 217 21.48 18.42 10.46
N LEU A 218 21.21 18.98 11.65
CA LEU A 218 21.73 18.46 12.92
C LEU A 218 21.14 17.08 13.26
N ARG A 219 19.85 16.85 12.96
CA ARG A 219 19.17 15.54 13.13
C ARG A 219 19.63 14.47 12.13
N ARG A 220 20.02 14.85 10.91
CA ARG A 220 20.57 13.91 9.89
C ARG A 220 21.89 13.27 10.33
N ARG A 221 22.77 14.01 11.01
CA ARG A 221 24.03 13.46 11.55
C ARG A 221 23.83 12.64 12.83
N CYS A 222 22.90 13.02 13.69
CA CYS A 222 22.61 12.24 14.91
C CYS A 222 21.83 10.93 14.65
N CYS A 223 20.92 10.90 13.67
CA CYS A 223 20.03 9.74 13.47
C CYS A 223 20.73 8.48 12.94
N SER A 224 21.83 8.59 12.17
CA SER A 224 22.46 7.38 11.64
C SER A 224 23.11 6.49 12.72
N LYS A 225 23.45 7.04 13.89
CA LYS A 225 24.01 6.28 15.02
C LYS A 225 23.01 6.05 16.17
N TYR A 226 22.10 6.99 16.45
CA TYR A 226 21.16 6.87 17.57
C TYR A 226 19.90 6.05 17.26
N MET A 227 19.53 5.91 15.98
CA MET A 227 18.20 5.39 15.58
C MET A 227 18.09 3.86 15.66
N ILE A 228 19.21 3.14 15.62
CA ILE A 228 19.16 1.68 15.82
C ILE A 228 19.19 1.30 17.32
N LEU A 229 19.77 2.14 18.18
CA LEU A 229 19.83 1.87 19.62
C LEU A 229 18.45 2.02 20.32
N ASN A 230 17.61 2.97 19.89
CA ASN A 230 16.32 3.24 20.56
C ASN A 230 15.14 2.38 20.06
N SER A 231 15.21 1.80 18.86
CA SER A 231 14.16 0.90 18.38
C SER A 231 14.20 -0.47 19.05
N PHE A 232 15.36 -0.90 19.56
CA PHE A 232 15.50 -2.14 20.32
C PHE A 232 15.06 -2.03 21.78
N SER A 233 15.19 -0.86 22.42
CA SER A 233 14.79 -0.70 23.83
C SER A 233 13.28 -0.81 24.07
N LEU A 234 12.47 -0.44 23.06
CA LEU A 234 11.01 -0.50 23.10
C LEU A 234 10.45 -1.87 22.73
N TRP A 235 11.23 -2.70 22.00
CA TRP A 235 10.84 -4.08 21.72
C TRP A 235 11.03 -4.98 22.95
N TRP A 236 12.04 -4.70 23.78
CA TRP A 236 12.33 -5.51 24.97
C TRP A 236 11.44 -5.20 26.20
N SER A 237 10.94 -3.97 26.32
CA SER A 237 10.05 -3.60 27.44
C SER A 237 8.63 -4.19 27.33
N GLY A 238 8.29 -4.84 26.21
CA GLY A 238 7.04 -5.57 26.01
C GLY A 238 7.13 -7.10 26.17
N CYS A 239 8.31 -7.67 26.44
CA CYS A 239 8.52 -9.11 26.65
C CYS A 239 8.84 -9.46 28.12
N SER A 240 8.58 -8.55 29.06
CA SER A 240 8.65 -8.84 30.50
C SER A 240 7.33 -8.44 31.16
N HIS A 241 6.31 -9.25 30.92
CA HIS A 241 5.32 -9.73 31.91
C HIS A 241 4.45 -10.82 31.31
#